data_AF-A0A960MZH5-F1
#
_entry.id   AF-A0A960MZH5-F1
#
_cell.length_a   1.000
_cell.length_b   1.000
_cell.length_c   1.000
_cell.angle_alpha   90.00
_cell.angle_beta   90.00
_cell.angle_gamma   90.00
#
_symmetry.space_group_name_H-M   'P 1'
#
loop_
_entity.id
_entity.type
_entity.pdbx_description
1 polymer ?
#
loop_
_entity_poly.entity_id
_entity_poly.type
_entity_poly.pdbx_seq_one_letter_code
_entity_poly.pdbx_strand_id
1 'polypeptide(L)'
;NTMMPVIANNLLLSVELLANGSRVFAERCIIGIEADIDRCKANVEQSLALSTALAPAIGYDKASHIAKVAFDTGRTIRSVASEISGIDDTSLNRLLDPKRQTGG
;
A
#
# COMPACT_ATOMS: atom_id res chain seq x y z
N ASN A 1 30.00 40.88 9.59
CA ASN A 1 29.46 40.61 8.23
C ASN A 1 28.15 41.38 8.09
N THR A 2 28.01 42.23 7.07
CA THR A 2 26.85 43.13 6.85
C THR A 2 25.57 42.40 6.44
N MET A 3 25.66 41.14 6.00
CA MET A 3 24.49 40.33 5.57
C MET A 3 23.77 39.61 6.71
N MET A 4 24.31 39.63 7.92
CA MET A 4 23.75 38.94 9.09
C MET A 4 22.26 39.24 9.36
N PRO A 5 21.77 40.49 9.20
CA PRO A 5 20.35 40.79 9.43
C PRO A 5 19.40 40.08 8.45
N VAL A 6 19.79 39.97 7.17
CA VAL A 6 18.96 39.30 6.15
C VAL A 6 18.89 37.79 6.40
N ILE A 7 20.03 37.19 6.78
CA ILE A 7 20.10 35.77 7.13
C ILE A 7 19.20 35.46 8.34
N ALA A 8 19.30 36.28 9.39
CA ALA A 8 18.48 36.11 10.60
C ALA A 8 16.98 36.25 10.28
N ASN A 9 16.60 37.26 9.49
CA ASN A 9 15.21 37.47 9.09
C ASN A 9 14.64 36.28 8.32
N ASN A 10 15.35 35.79 7.30
CA ASN A 10 14.87 34.67 6.50
C ASN A 10 14.76 33.38 7.30
N LEU A 11 15.69 33.15 8.22
CA LEU A 11 15.65 31.99 9.10
C LEU A 11 14.42 32.04 10.01
N LEU A 12 14.22 33.16 10.71
CA LEU A 12 13.10 33.32 11.64
C LEU A 12 11.75 33.27 10.91
N LEU A 13 11.64 33.92 9.76
CA LEU A 13 10.43 33.86 8.92
C LEU A 13 10.14 32.43 8.45
N SER A 14 11.15 31.68 8.02
CA SER A 14 10.96 30.29 7.59
C SER A 14 10.50 29.40 8.75
N VAL A 15 11.06 29.60 9.95
CA VAL A 15 10.63 28.90 11.16
C VAL A 15 9.17 29.21 11.48
N GLU A 16 8.78 30.48 11.43
CA GLU A 16 7.41 30.90 11.71
C GLU A 16 6.41 30.32 10.69
N LEU A 17 6.75 30.38 9.40
CA LEU A 17 5.93 29.82 8.33
C LEU A 17 5.75 28.31 8.49
N LEU A 18 6.84 27.58 8.77
CA LEU A 18 6.77 26.13 8.96
C LEU A 18 5.96 25.77 10.21
N ALA A 19 6.15 26.49 11.32
CA ALA A 19 5.41 26.25 12.55
C ALA A 19 3.90 26.48 12.36
N ASN A 20 3.54 27.60 11.74
CA ASN A 20 2.14 27.94 11.46
C ASN A 20 1.51 26.99 10.44
N GLY A 21 2.22 26.71 9.34
CA GLY A 21 1.78 25.79 8.31
C GLY A 21 1.57 24.37 8.85
N SER A 22 2.49 23.86 9.67
CA SER A 22 2.38 22.54 10.27
C SER A 22 1.18 22.43 11.21
N ARG A 23 0.93 23.45 12.03
CA ARG A 23 -0.23 23.50 12.93
C ARG A 23 -1.54 23.47 12.15
N VAL A 24 -1.68 24.34 11.15
CA VAL A 24 -2.89 24.39 10.32
C VAL A 24 -3.08 23.09 9.54
N PHE A 25 -2.02 22.51 8.99
CA PHE A 25 -2.10 21.24 8.28
C PHE A 25 -2.52 20.09 9.19
N ALA A 26 -2.00 20.03 10.42
CA ALA A 26 -2.42 19.04 11.40
C ALA A 26 -3.92 19.18 11.74
N GLU A 27 -4.36 20.39 12.08
CA GLU A 27 -5.72 20.67 12.52
C GLU A 27 -6.77 20.56 11.41
N ARG A 28 -6.44 21.02 10.20
CA ARG A 28 -7.39 21.16 9.09
C ARG A 28 -7.33 20.03 8.07
N CYS A 29 -6.31 19.18 8.12
CA CYS A 29 -6.16 18.04 7.22
C CYS A 29 -5.96 16.75 8.00
N ILE A 30 -4.86 16.61 8.74
CA ILE A 30 -4.44 15.32 9.32
C ILE A 30 -5.47 14.72 10.28
N ILE A 31 -6.02 15.51 11.21
CA ILE A 31 -7.00 15.03 12.20
C ILE A 31 -8.24 14.41 11.55
N GLY A 32 -8.63 14.88 10.36
CA GLY A 32 -9.81 14.42 9.65
C GLY A 32 -9.55 13.35 8.59
N ILE A 33 -8.33 12.82 8.48
CA ILE A 33 -8.03 11.77 7.49
C ILE A 33 -8.72 10.47 7.93
N GLU A 34 -9.62 9.98 7.07
CA GLU A 34 -10.24 8.67 7.18
C GLU A 34 -9.86 7.79 5.99
N ALA A 35 -9.73 6.49 6.24
CA ALA A 35 -9.46 5.53 5.19
C ALA A 35 -10.76 5.17 4.44
N ASP A 36 -10.72 5.22 3.12
CA ASP A 36 -11.72 4.57 2.26
C ASP A 36 -11.44 3.05 2.27
N ILE A 37 -12.02 2.37 3.25
CA ILE A 37 -11.74 0.96 3.54
C ILE A 37 -12.09 0.07 2.34
N ASP A 38 -13.21 0.36 1.67
CA ASP A 38 -13.70 -0.47 0.57
C ASP A 38 -12.79 -0.33 -0.65
N ARG A 39 -12.38 0.89 -0.98
CA ARG A 39 -11.40 1.12 -2.05
C ARG A 39 -10.05 0.49 -1.74
N CYS A 40 -9.57 0.60 -0.49
CA CYS A 40 -8.33 -0.05 -0.07
C CYS A 40 -8.40 -1.57 -0.23
N LYS A 41 -9.48 -2.22 0.19
CA LYS A 41 -9.68 -3.66 0.02
C LYS A 41 -9.72 -4.06 -1.46
N ALA A 42 -10.46 -3.32 -2.27
CA ALA A 42 -10.56 -3.59 -3.70
C ALA A 42 -9.19 -3.50 -4.40
N ASN A 43 -8.40 -2.47 -4.07
CA ASN A 43 -7.05 -2.31 -4.61
C ASN A 43 -6.12 -3.47 -4.23
N VAL A 44 -6.23 -3.96 -2.99
CA VAL A 44 -5.41 -5.10 -2.54
C VAL A 44 -5.80 -6.40 -3.23
N GLU A 45 -7.10 -6.68 -3.38
CA GLU A 45 -7.58 -7.88 -4.08
C GLU A 45 -7.23 -7.88 -5.59
N GLN A 46 -7.10 -6.70 -6.20
CA GLN A 46 -6.64 -6.53 -7.59
C GLN A 46 -5.12 -6.48 -7.73
N SER A 47 -4.37 -6.40 -6.63
CA SER A 47 -2.92 -6.28 -6.67
C SER A 47 -2.26 -7.59 -7.10
N LEU A 48 -1.47 -7.54 -8.17
CA LEU A 48 -0.66 -8.67 -8.61
C LEU A 48 0.38 -9.09 -7.57
N ALA A 49 0.78 -8.18 -6.68
CA ALA A 49 1.72 -8.48 -5.59
C ALA A 49 1.18 -9.57 -4.64
N LEU A 50 -0.14 -9.72 -4.56
CA LEU A 50 -0.79 -10.74 -3.73
C LEU A 50 -0.38 -12.17 -4.15
N SER A 51 0.01 -12.38 -5.41
CA SER A 51 0.50 -13.66 -5.92
C SER A 51 1.77 -14.16 -5.22
N THR A 52 2.60 -13.26 -4.69
CA THR A 52 3.87 -13.61 -4.04
C THR A 52 3.67 -14.47 -2.79
N ALA A 53 2.54 -14.29 -2.09
CA ALA A 53 2.20 -15.13 -0.93
C ALA A 53 1.85 -16.59 -1.29
N LEU A 54 1.60 -16.88 -2.58
CA LEU A 54 1.41 -18.24 -3.05
C LEU A 54 2.74 -18.97 -3.27
N ALA A 55 3.83 -18.24 -3.54
CA ALA A 55 5.11 -18.84 -3.92
C ALA A 55 5.64 -19.90 -2.91
N PRO A 56 5.52 -19.73 -1.57
CA PRO A 56 5.92 -20.77 -0.63
C PRO A 56 5.10 -22.07 -0.70
N ALA A 57 3.86 -22.00 -1.18
CA ALA A 57 2.96 -23.15 -1.26
C ALA A 57 3.01 -23.86 -2.62
N ILE A 58 3.21 -23.12 -3.71
CA ILE A 58 3.11 -23.66 -5.08
C ILE A 58 4.34 -23.41 -5.96
N GLY A 59 5.39 -22.80 -5.42
CA GLY A 59 6.58 -22.41 -6.16
C GLY A 59 6.43 -21.08 -6.91
N TYR A 60 7.57 -20.47 -7.21
CA TYR A 60 7.65 -19.16 -7.87
C TYR A 60 7.03 -19.16 -9.28
N ASP A 61 7.34 -20.18 -10.09
CA ASP A 61 6.88 -20.26 -11.48
C ASP A 61 5.36 -20.29 -11.58
N LYS A 62 4.71 -21.11 -10.73
CA LYS A 62 3.25 -21.24 -10.72
C LYS A 62 2.57 -19.97 -10.18
N ALA A 63 3.14 -19.35 -9.15
CA ALA A 63 2.65 -18.06 -8.63
C ALA A 63 2.77 -16.93 -9.68
N SER A 64 3.89 -16.88 -10.39
CA SER A 64 4.13 -15.91 -11.47
C SER A 64 3.18 -16.13 -12.64
N HIS A 65 2.91 -17.39 -13.00
CA HIS A 65 1.92 -17.73 -14.03
C HIS A 65 0.51 -17.27 -13.63
N ILE A 66 0.09 -17.47 -12.38
CA ILE A 66 -1.20 -16.96 -11.86
C ILE A 66 -1.27 -15.44 -11.99
N ALA A 67 -0.20 -14.72 -11.61
CA ALA A 67 -0.15 -13.27 -11.75
C ALA A 67 -0.28 -12.82 -13.21
N LYS A 68 0.38 -13.52 -14.13
CA LYS A 68 0.32 -13.23 -15.56
C LYS A 68 -1.09 -13.42 -16.12
N VAL A 69 -1.73 -14.53 -15.80
CA VAL A 69 -3.12 -14.81 -16.23
C VAL A 69 -4.09 -13.78 -15.64
N ALA A 70 -3.96 -13.43 -14.36
CA ALA A 70 -4.79 -12.41 -13.72
C ALA A 70 -4.66 -11.05 -14.43
N PHE A 71 -3.44 -10.64 -14.75
CA PHE A 71 -3.18 -9.41 -15.49
C PHE A 71 -3.79 -9.43 -16.90
N ASP A 72 -3.55 -10.50 -17.67
CA ASP A 72 -4.01 -10.60 -19.05
C ASP A 72 -5.55 -10.71 -19.17
N THR A 73 -6.20 -11.25 -18.14
CA THR A 73 -7.67 -11.45 -18.10
C THR A 73 -8.43 -10.39 -17.32
N GLY A 74 -7.74 -9.49 -16.61
CA GLY A 74 -8.35 -8.49 -15.73
C GLY A 74 -9.07 -9.10 -14.51
N ARG A 75 -8.69 -10.32 -14.10
CA ARG A 75 -9.29 -11.05 -12.97
C ARG A 75 -8.42 -10.90 -11.73
N THR A 76 -9.00 -11.14 -10.55
CA THR A 76 -8.23 -11.12 -9.30
C THR A 76 -7.30 -12.33 -9.19
N ILE A 77 -6.21 -12.16 -8.43
CA ILE A 77 -5.30 -13.28 -8.07
C ILE A 77 -6.09 -14.42 -7.42
N ARG A 78 -7.01 -14.10 -6.51
CA ARG A 78 -7.86 -15.09 -5.83
C ARG A 78 -8.67 -15.92 -6.81
N SER A 79 -9.34 -15.27 -7.76
CA SER A 79 -10.17 -15.95 -8.75
C SER A 79 -9.37 -16.90 -9.64
N VAL A 80 -8.20 -16.46 -10.12
CA VAL A 80 -7.33 -17.31 -10.95
C VAL A 80 -6.71 -18.44 -10.11
N ALA A 81 -6.26 -18.14 -8.89
CA ALA A 81 -5.66 -19.13 -8.02
C ALA A 81 -6.65 -20.24 -7.64
N SER A 82 -7.92 -19.95 -7.36
CA SER A 82 -8.94 -20.98 -7.10
C SER A 82 -9.10 -21.97 -8.25
N GLU A 83 -8.86 -21.56 -9.50
CA GLU A 83 -9.02 -22.43 -10.67
C GLU A 83 -7.80 -23.32 -10.93
N ILE A 84 -6.59 -22.78 -10.79
CA ILE A 84 -5.37 -23.46 -11.30
C ILE A 84 -4.32 -23.76 -10.23
N SER A 85 -4.46 -23.23 -9.00
CA SER A 85 -3.47 -23.49 -7.94
C SER A 85 -3.54 -24.92 -7.39
N GLY A 86 -4.74 -25.52 -7.35
CA GLY A 86 -4.99 -26.81 -6.70
C GLY A 86 -5.05 -26.73 -5.17
N ILE A 87 -5.11 -25.52 -4.60
CA ILE A 87 -5.25 -25.27 -3.17
C ILE A 87 -6.74 -25.15 -2.82
N ASP A 88 -7.16 -25.72 -1.69
CA ASP A 88 -8.53 -25.56 -1.19
C ASP A 88 -8.83 -24.11 -0.78
N ASP A 89 -10.10 -23.70 -0.83
CA ASP A 89 -10.49 -22.32 -0.56
C ASP A 89 -10.09 -21.83 0.85
N THR A 90 -10.06 -22.71 1.85
CA THR A 90 -9.69 -22.33 3.22
C THR A 90 -8.21 -21.97 3.28
N SER A 91 -7.36 -22.83 2.71
CA SER A 91 -5.92 -22.58 2.60
C SER A 91 -5.63 -21.37 1.72
N LEU A 92 -6.36 -21.18 0.62
CA LEU A 92 -6.18 -20.04 -0.27
C LEU A 92 -6.55 -18.72 0.42
N ASN A 93 -7.64 -18.70 1.18
CA ASN A 93 -8.03 -17.55 1.99
C ASN A 93 -6.96 -17.18 3.03
N ARG A 94 -6.35 -18.19 3.66
CA ARG A 94 -5.26 -18.00 4.62
C ARG A 94 -3.98 -17.48 3.95
N LEU A 95 -3.62 -18.00 2.78
CA LEU A 95 -2.40 -17.60 2.07
C LEU A 95 -2.53 -16.19 1.45
N LEU A 96 -3.70 -15.86 0.91
CA LEU A 96 -3.99 -14.55 0.32
C LEU A 96 -4.52 -13.54 1.35
N ASP A 97 -4.22 -13.72 2.64
CA ASP A 97 -4.51 -12.70 3.67
C ASP A 97 -3.43 -11.63 3.64
N PRO A 98 -3.75 -10.38 3.25
CA PRO A 98 -2.77 -9.30 3.13
C PRO A 98 -2.09 -8.96 4.47
N LYS A 99 -2.77 -9.17 5.61
CA LYS A 99 -2.18 -8.88 6.94
C LYS A 99 -0.94 -9.71 7.21
N ARG A 100 -0.87 -10.92 6.65
CA ARG A 100 0.28 -11.83 6.80
C ARG A 100 1.50 -11.40 5.98
N GLN A 101 1.31 -10.49 5.02
CA GLN A 101 2.41 -9.96 4.19
C GLN A 101 3.08 -8.73 4.82
N THR A 102 2.48 -8.12 5.84
CA THR A 102 2.98 -6.89 6.49
C THR A 102 3.69 -7.15 7.83
N GLY A 103 4.05 -8.40 8.14
CA GLY A 103 4.75 -8.76 9.38
C GLY A 103 3.86 -8.99 10.61
N GLY A 104 2.59 -9.34 10.40
CA GLY A 104 1.68 -9.81 11.45
C GLY A 104 1.84 -11.28 11.79
#